data_AF-A0A9D6XQR3-F1
#
_entry.id   AF-A0A9D6XQR3-F1
#
_cell.length_a   1.000
_cell.length_b   1.000
_cell.length_c   1.000
_cell.angle_alpha   90.00
_cell.angle_beta   90.00
_cell.angle_gamma   90.00
#
_symmetry.space_group_name_H-M   'P 1'
#
loop_
_entity.id
_entity.type
_entity.pdbx_description
1 polymer ?
#
loop_
_entity_poly.entity_id
_entity_poly.type
_entity_poly.pdbx_seq_one_letter_code
_entity_poly.pdbx_strand_id
1 'polypeptide(L)' 'MKKINIDSKNLNPIEADGINLLYIGTILFAIATFVLISQPSFISDQTRVVWVPITIMGNILGLIGLRIIKRRRKRLGL' A
#
# COMPACT_ATOMS: atom_id res chain seq x y z
N MET A 1 26.01 -15.76 -6.60
CA MET A 1 25.04 -14.73 -7.07
C MET A 1 25.80 -13.62 -7.77
N LYS A 2 25.62 -13.45 -9.08
CA LYS A 2 26.28 -12.41 -9.89
C LYS A 2 25.70 -11.05 -9.48
N LYS A 3 26.51 -10.15 -8.90
CA LYS A 3 26.10 -8.76 -8.63
C LYS A 3 25.94 -8.06 -9.98
N ILE A 4 24.70 -7.92 -10.44
CA ILE A 4 24.38 -7.09 -11.60
C ILE A 4 24.68 -5.65 -11.17
N ASN A 5 25.74 -5.06 -11.73
CA ASN A 5 26.09 -3.67 -11.50
C ASN A 5 25.12 -2.81 -12.33
N ILE A 6 23.95 -2.54 -11.75
CA ILE A 6 22.94 -1.69 -12.39
C ILE A 6 23.39 -0.26 -12.16
N ASP A 7 23.85 0.39 -13.23
CA ASP A 7 24.17 1.82 -13.21
C ASP A 7 22.91 2.61 -12.83
N SER A 8 22.94 3.26 -11.66
CA SER A 8 21.83 4.04 -11.10
C SER A 8 21.28 5.11 -12.06
N LYS A 9 22.09 5.56 -13.03
CA LYS A 9 21.68 6.51 -14.08
C LYS A 9 20.67 5.96 -15.09
N ASN A 10 20.54 4.63 -15.23
CA ASN A 10 19.64 3.99 -16.21
C ASN A 10 18.28 3.59 -15.61
N LEU A 11 18.00 3.94 -14.36
CA LEU A 11 16.73 3.63 -13.73
C LEU A 11 15.82 4.86 -13.79
N ASN A 12 14.64 4.71 -14.41
CA ASN A 12 13.66 5.79 -14.45
C ASN A 12 13.38 6.33 -13.04
N PRO A 13 13.34 7.67 -12.89
CA PRO A 13 13.03 8.28 -11.61
C PRO A 13 11.69 7.75 -11.10
N ILE A 14 11.64 7.48 -9.80
CA ILE A 14 10.42 7.02 -9.16
C ILE A 14 9.43 8.18 -9.14
N GLU A 15 8.25 8.01 -9.74
CA GLU A 15 7.16 9.00 -9.69
C GLU A 15 6.71 9.25 -8.25
N ALA A 16 6.95 10.46 -7.75
CA ALA A 16 6.61 10.84 -6.38
C ALA A 16 5.09 10.84 -6.14
N ASP A 17 4.30 11.26 -7.13
CA ASP A 17 2.85 11.35 -7.05
C ASP A 17 2.20 9.97 -6.88
N GLY A 18 2.69 8.96 -7.62
CA GLY A 18 2.23 7.58 -7.48
C GLY A 18 2.52 6.97 -6.11
N ILE A 19 3.66 7.32 -5.50
CA ILE A 19 3.97 6.90 -4.12
C ILE A 19 3.05 7.60 -3.13
N ASN A 20 2.88 8.92 -3.25
CA ASN A 20 2.03 9.68 -2.34
C ASN A 20 0.59 9.18 -2.38
N LEU A 21 0.06 8.92 -3.58
CA LEU A 21 -1.25 8.31 -3.77
C LEU A 21 -1.36 6.95 -3.06
N LEU A 22 -0.33 6.10 -3.19
CA LEU A 22 -0.31 4.80 -2.51
C LEU A 22 -0.30 4.96 -0.99
N TYR A 23 0.48 5.90 -0.44
CA TYR A 23 0.48 6.20 1.00
C TYR A 23 -0.89 6.65 1.49
N ILE A 24 -1.49 7.64 0.81
CA ILE A 24 -2.80 8.19 1.16
C ILE A 24 -3.86 7.08 1.11
N GLY A 25 -3.89 6.30 0.02
CA GLY A 25 -4.82 5.19 -0.14
C GLY A 25 -4.66 4.13 0.96
N THR A 26 -3.42 3.77 1.31
CA THR A 26 -3.14 2.81 2.39
C THR A 26 -3.66 3.32 3.73
N ILE A 27 -3.46 4.60 4.04
CA ILE A 27 -3.95 5.22 5.28
C ILE A 27 -5.49 5.25 5.31
N LEU A 28 -6.13 5.64 4.21
CA LEU A 28 -7.58 5.65 4.10
C LEU A 28 -8.17 4.25 4.32
N PHE A 29 -7.57 3.22 3.72
CA PHE A 29 -7.97 1.84 3.94
C PHE A 29 -7.74 1.39 5.39
N ALA A 30 -6.65 1.80 6.04
CA ALA A 30 -6.38 1.48 7.44
C ALA A 30 -7.45 2.07 8.36
N ILE A 31 -7.79 3.34 8.15
CA ILE A 31 -8.85 4.03 8.88
C ILE A 31 -10.20 3.35 8.62
N ALA A 32 -10.54 3.05 7.37
CA ALA A 32 -11.80 2.38 7.03
C ALA A 32 -11.91 1.01 7.71
N THR A 33 -10.87 0.18 7.64
CA THR A 33 -10.84 -1.11 8.34
C THR A 33 -11.02 -0.94 9.85
N PHE A 34 -10.33 0.03 10.46
CA PHE A 34 -10.46 0.31 11.89
C PHE A 34 -11.89 0.70 12.26
N VAL A 35 -12.51 1.63 11.54
CA VAL A 35 -13.89 2.08 11.80
C VAL A 35 -14.89 0.93 11.68
N LEU A 36 -14.79 0.13 10.61
CA LEU A 36 -15.70 -1.00 10.37
C LEU A 36 -15.58 -2.13 11.41
N ILE A 37 -14.39 -2.27 12.03
CA ILE A 37 -14.16 -3.24 13.11
C ILE A 37 -14.64 -2.69 14.44
N SER A 38 -14.32 -1.43 14.76
CA SER A 38 -14.64 -0.79 16.04
C SER A 38 -16.12 -0.45 16.21
N GLN A 39 -16.85 -0.17 15.13
CA GLN A 39 -18.28 0.17 15.17
C GLN A 39 -19.11 -0.81 14.33
N PRO A 40 -19.26 -2.07 14.80
CA PRO A 40 -19.98 -3.10 14.06
C PRO A 40 -21.47 -2.77 13.85
N SER A 41 -22.06 -1.94 14.71
CA SER A 41 -23.46 -1.54 14.66
C SER A 41 -23.76 -0.36 13.71
N PHE A 42 -22.74 0.28 13.13
CA PHE A 42 -22.91 1.47 12.27
C PHE A 42 -23.41 1.13 10.86
N ILE A 43 -23.35 -0.14 10.48
CA ILE A 43 -23.66 -0.65 9.14
C ILE A 43 -24.34 -2.01 9.25
N SER A 44 -25.16 -2.34 8.25
CA SER A 44 -25.82 -3.65 8.21
C SER A 44 -24.79 -4.79 8.09
N ASP A 45 -25.13 -5.95 8.66
CA ASP A 45 -24.27 -7.13 8.64
C ASP A 45 -23.88 -7.53 7.20
N GLN A 46 -24.82 -7.45 6.26
CA GLN A 46 -24.57 -7.74 4.86
C GLN A 46 -23.54 -6.78 4.25
N THR A 47 -23.61 -5.50 4.57
CA THR A 47 -22.62 -4.49 4.15
C THR A 47 -21.26 -4.80 4.76
N ARG A 48 -21.24 -5.16 6.05
CA ARG A 48 -20.01 -5.47 6.78
C ARG A 48 -19.26 -6.66 6.22
N VAL A 49 -19.96 -7.75 5.86
CA VAL A 49 -19.38 -8.97 5.29
C VAL A 49 -18.66 -8.69 3.96
N VAL A 50 -19.09 -7.67 3.22
CA VAL A 50 -18.44 -7.27 1.95
C VAL A 50 -17.31 -6.26 2.20
N TRP A 51 -17.57 -5.21 2.98
CA TRP A 51 -16.65 -4.09 3.11
C TRP A 51 -15.45 -4.37 4.02
N VAL A 52 -15.59 -5.21 5.04
CA VAL A 52 -14.46 -5.56 5.92
C VAL A 52 -13.35 -6.28 5.13
N PRO A 53 -13.62 -7.36 4.36
CA PRO A 53 -12.61 -7.99 3.52
C PRO A 53 -12.00 -7.03 2.49
N ILE A 54 -12.82 -6.19 1.83
CA ILE A 54 -12.33 -5.22 0.84
C ILE A 54 -11.32 -4.26 1.49
N THR A 55 -11.66 -3.72 2.66
CA THR A 55 -10.78 -2.76 3.31
C THR A 55 -9.48 -3.39 3.81
N ILE A 56 -9.53 -4.63 4.30
CA ILE A 56 -8.35 -5.42 4.64
C ILE A 56 -7.49 -5.67 3.39
N MET A 57 -8.09 -6.04 2.25
CA MET A 57 -7.34 -6.27 1.01
C MET A 57 -6.68 -4.99 0.50
N GLY A 58 -7.37 -3.84 0.60
CA GLY A 58 -6.80 -2.53 0.28
C GLY A 58 -5.55 -2.21 1.12
N ASN A 59 -5.60 -2.50 2.42
CA ASN A 59 -4.44 -2.38 3.31
C ASN A 59 -3.28 -3.28 2.90
N ILE A 60 -3.56 -4.56 2.62
CA ILE A 60 -2.54 -5.54 2.20
C ILE A 60 -1.86 -5.08 0.91
N LEU A 61 -2.64 -4.68 -0.10
CA LEU A 61 -2.13 -4.14 -1.36
C LEU A 61 -1.26 -2.90 -1.14
N GLY A 62 -1.71 -1.97 -0.30
CA GLY A 62 -0.94 -0.79 0.11
C GLY A 62 0.42 -1.14 0.70
N LEU A 63 0.44 -2.03 1.69
CA LEU A 63 1.67 -2.49 2.36
C LEU A 63 2.62 -3.22 1.38
N ILE A 64 2.08 -4.04 0.47
CA ILE A 64 2.89 -4.70 -0.57
C ILE A 64 3.53 -3.66 -1.49
N GLY A 65 2.75 -2.68 -1.97
CA GLY A 65 3.27 -1.61 -2.82
C GLY A 65 4.38 -0.82 -2.13
N LEU A 66 4.18 -0.45 -0.86
CA LEU A 66 5.18 0.26 -0.05
C LEU A 66 6.45 -0.57 0.15
N ARG A 67 6.32 -1.89 0.35
CA ARG A 67 7.46 -2.81 0.44
C ARG A 67 8.24 -2.88 -0.87
N ILE A 68 7.55 -2.91 -2.01
CA ILE A 68 8.18 -2.90 -3.34
C ILE A 68 8.94 -1.58 -3.55
N ILE A 69 8.32 -0.44 -3.24
CA ILE A 69 8.95 0.88 -3.36
C ILE A 69 10.18 0.98 -2.45
N LYS A 70 10.09 0.53 -1.18
CA LYS A 70 11.23 0.51 -0.25
C LYS A 70 12.39 -0.34 -0.79
N ARG A 71 12.08 -1.50 -1.38
CA ARG A 71 13.08 -2.37 -2.03
C ARG A 71 13.70 -1.70 -3.26
N ARG A 72 12.91 -0.98 -4.07
CA ARG A 72 13.42 -0.24 -5.24
C ARG A 72 14.32 0.94 -4.83
N ARG A 73 13.92 1.75 -3.84
CA ARG A 73 14.75 2.84 -3.28
C ARG A 73 16.12 2.35 -2.82
N LYS A 74 16.15 1.26 -2.04
CA LYS A 74 17.41 0.62 -1.60
C LYS A 74 18.30 0.16 -2.77
N ARG A 75 17.73 -0.31 -3.88
CA ARG A 75 18.49 -0.69 -5.08
C ARG A 75 19.04 0.52 -5.85
N LEU A 76 18.39 1.67 -5.71
CA LEU A 76 18.79 2.94 -6.33
C LEU A 76 19.85 3.70 -5.50
N GLY A 77 20.14 3.26 -4.28
CA GLY A 77 21.02 3.99 -3.36
C GLY A 77 20.38 5.25 -2.76
N LEU A 78 19.04 5.33 -2.79
CA LEU A 78 18.22 6.38 -2.17
C LEU A 78 17.80 6.00 -0.74
#